data_AF-A0A7V0V8Z8-F1
#
_entry.id   AF-A0A7V0V8Z8-F1
#
_cell.length_a   1.000
_cell.length_b   1.000
_cell.length_c   1.000
_cell.angle_alpha   90.00
_cell.angle_beta   90.00
_cell.angle_gamma   90.00
#
_symmetry.space_group_name_H-M   'P 1'
#
loop_
_entity.id
_entity.type
_entity.pdbx_description
1 polymer ?
#
loop_
_entity_poly.entity_id
_entity_poly.type
_entity_poly.pdbx_seq_one_letter_code
_entity_poly.pdbx_strand_id
1 'polypeptide(L)'
;MAAKKRAFISFDFDHDEDLRNLLVGQAKNPDSPFEIKDRSLKEPLTGDWKEKVRRRMDNVDVVIVICGEYTHRAAGVSAELTIAREAKKSYFLLGGRSDKTCTKPTAALASDKIYMWTWDNLKRLIAGAR
;
A
#
# COMPACT_ATOMS: atom_id res chain seq x y z
N MET A 1 22.00 11.33 7.15
CA MET A 1 21.16 10.48 6.28
C MET A 1 19.74 11.03 6.31
N ALA A 2 19.05 11.08 5.17
CA ALA A 2 17.62 11.42 5.17
C ALA A 2 16.85 10.34 5.94
N ALA A 3 15.89 10.74 6.77
CA ALA A 3 15.05 9.80 7.51
C ALA A 3 14.19 8.97 6.53
N LYS A 4 14.16 7.65 6.70
CA LYS A 4 13.33 6.76 5.89
C LYS A 4 11.85 7.04 6.16
N LYS A 5 11.04 7.06 5.10
CA LYS A 5 9.58 7.15 5.24
C LYS A 5 9.03 5.86 5.82
N ARG A 6 8.16 5.99 6.83
CA ARG A 6 7.44 4.86 7.42
C ARG A 6 6.27 4.50 6.51
N ALA A 7 6.29 3.31 5.94
CA ALA A 7 5.28 2.84 5.01
C ALA A 7 4.32 1.82 5.67
N PHE A 8 3.04 1.95 5.35
CA PHE A 8 2.03 0.91 5.52
C PHE A 8 1.83 0.21 4.17
N ILE A 9 1.82 -1.13 4.14
CA ILE A 9 1.50 -1.88 2.92
C ILE A 9 0.06 -2.37 2.98
N SER A 10 -0.78 -1.91 2.05
CA SER A 10 -2.12 -2.44 1.82
C SER A 10 -2.10 -3.41 0.63
N PHE A 11 -2.54 -4.65 0.80
CA PHE A 11 -2.50 -5.68 -0.26
C PHE A 11 -3.58 -6.75 -0.08
N ASP A 12 -3.89 -7.48 -1.16
CA ASP A 12 -4.78 -8.65 -1.10
C ASP A 12 -4.03 -9.82 -0.44
N PHE A 13 -4.43 -10.20 0.77
CA PHE A 13 -3.76 -11.26 1.52
C PHE A 13 -3.84 -12.61 0.79
N ASP A 14 -4.96 -12.90 0.14
CA ASP A 14 -5.23 -14.22 -0.43
C ASP A 14 -4.52 -14.41 -1.77
N HIS A 15 -4.22 -13.32 -2.50
CA HIS A 15 -3.67 -13.39 -3.86
C HIS A 15 -2.28 -12.76 -4.04
N ASP A 16 -1.86 -11.85 -3.15
CA ASP A 16 -0.69 -10.98 -3.37
C ASP A 16 0.34 -11.02 -2.21
N GLU A 17 0.37 -12.09 -1.41
CA GLU A 17 1.34 -12.26 -0.32
C GLU A 17 2.80 -12.29 -0.82
N ASP A 18 3.04 -12.91 -1.97
CA ASP A 18 4.35 -12.94 -2.62
C ASP A 18 4.82 -11.52 -3.00
N LEU A 19 3.93 -10.68 -3.54
CA LEU A 19 4.21 -9.29 -3.85
C LEU A 19 4.58 -8.51 -2.59
N ARG A 20 3.82 -8.68 -1.51
CA ARG A 20 4.17 -8.07 -0.22
C ARG A 20 5.57 -8.46 0.23
N ASN A 21 5.95 -9.73 0.08
CA ASN A 21 7.27 -10.21 0.47
C ASN A 21 8.39 -9.57 -0.36
N LEU A 22 8.17 -9.38 -1.66
CA LEU A 22 9.10 -8.67 -2.55
C LEU A 22 9.30 -7.21 -2.10
N LEU A 23 8.22 -6.48 -1.80
CA LEU A 23 8.32 -5.08 -1.36
C LEU A 23 9.05 -4.94 -0.02
N VAL A 24 8.81 -5.87 0.91
CA VAL A 24 9.51 -5.93 2.20
C VAL A 24 11.00 -6.25 2.01
N GLY A 25 11.33 -7.12 1.05
CA GLY A 25 12.71 -7.35 0.63
C GLY A 25 13.38 -6.06 0.14
N GLN A 26 12.73 -5.33 -0.77
CA GLN A 26 13.24 -4.06 -1.30
C GLN A 26 13.44 -3.00 -0.20
N ALA A 27 12.53 -2.93 0.79
CA ALA A 27 12.64 -1.98 1.90
C ALA A 27 13.90 -2.19 2.76
N LYS A 28 14.45 -3.40 2.78
CA LYS A 28 15.68 -3.74 3.52
C LYS A 28 16.96 -3.28 2.82
N ASN A 29 16.89 -2.85 1.56
CA ASN A 29 18.05 -2.34 0.86
C ASN A 29 18.61 -1.08 1.56
N PRO A 30 19.94 -0.92 1.66
CA PRO A 30 20.55 0.26 2.29
C PRO A 30 20.13 1.59 1.67
N ASP A 31 19.92 1.60 0.35
CA ASP A 31 19.50 2.77 -0.44
C ASP A 31 17.97 2.95 -0.49
N SER A 32 17.20 2.12 0.23
CA SER A 32 15.75 2.26 0.31
C SER A 32 15.35 3.55 1.03
N PRO A 33 14.53 4.42 0.43
CA PRO A 33 14.06 5.66 1.07
C PRO A 33 12.91 5.43 2.05
N PHE A 34 12.48 4.17 2.25
CA PHE A 34 11.37 3.82 3.12
C PHE A 34 11.67 2.54 3.93
N GLU A 35 10.92 2.39 5.02
CA GLU A 35 10.88 1.17 5.83
C GLU A 35 9.42 0.75 6.03
N ILE A 36 9.17 -0.55 6.17
CA ILE A 36 7.82 -1.06 6.43
C ILE A 36 7.59 -1.07 7.94
N LYS A 37 6.60 -0.28 8.40
CA LYS A 37 6.19 -0.28 9.81
C LYS A 37 5.03 -1.21 10.08
N ASP A 38 4.04 -1.24 9.20
CA ASP A 38 2.82 -2.02 9.39
C ASP A 38 2.25 -2.50 8.04
N ARG A 39 1.24 -3.37 8.08
CA ARG A 39 0.66 -4.03 6.90
C ARG A 39 -0.83 -4.31 7.07
N SER A 40 -1.48 -4.70 5.97
CA SER A 40 -2.87 -5.16 6.00
C SER A 40 -3.12 -6.24 7.04
N LEU A 41 -4.28 -6.15 7.68
CA LEU A 41 -4.74 -7.14 8.65
C LEU A 41 -5.39 -8.33 7.95
N LYS A 42 -5.04 -9.54 8.37
CA LYS A 42 -5.82 -10.76 8.07
C LYS A 42 -7.02 -10.93 9.01
N GLU A 43 -7.32 -9.93 9.84
CA GLU A 43 -8.44 -10.00 10.79
C GLU A 43 -9.76 -9.75 10.05
N PRO A 44 -10.85 -10.44 10.43
CA PRO A 44 -12.18 -10.13 9.93
C PRO A 44 -12.50 -8.63 10.16
N LEU A 45 -13.23 -8.02 9.23
CA LEU A 45 -13.72 -6.64 9.36
C LEU A 45 -14.87 -6.54 10.40
N THR A 46 -14.62 -7.03 11.62
CA THR A 46 -15.58 -7.09 12.73
C THR A 46 -15.06 -6.31 13.94
N GLY A 47 -15.97 -5.79 14.76
CA GLY A 47 -15.63 -4.96 15.93
C GLY A 47 -14.88 -3.67 15.57
N ASP A 48 -13.86 -3.34 16.36
CA ASP A 48 -13.11 -2.07 16.28
C ASP A 48 -12.03 -2.03 15.17
N TRP A 49 -12.20 -2.79 14.10
CA TRP A 49 -11.19 -2.92 13.04
C TRP A 49 -10.82 -1.57 12.39
N LYS A 50 -11.80 -0.66 12.21
CA LYS A 50 -11.55 0.68 11.65
C LYS A 50 -10.60 1.50 12.53
N GLU A 51 -10.85 1.48 13.83
CA GLU A 51 -10.04 2.19 14.83
C GLU A 51 -8.62 1.60 14.90
N LYS A 52 -8.53 0.25 14.86
CA LYS A 52 -7.25 -0.46 14.75
C LYS A 52 -6.45 -0.05 13.51
N VAL A 53 -7.08 0.11 12.35
CA VAL A 53 -6.40 0.56 11.13
C VAL A 53 -6.01 2.04 11.24
N ARG A 54 -6.88 2.91 11.76
CA ARG A 54 -6.56 4.33 11.98
C ARG A 54 -5.32 4.53 12.84
N ARG A 55 -5.23 3.82 13.98
CA ARG A 55 -4.05 3.88 14.87
C ARG A 55 -2.75 3.44 14.19
N ARG A 56 -2.83 2.49 13.24
CA ARG A 56 -1.67 2.09 12.42
C ARG A 56 -1.29 3.18 11.43
N MET A 57 -2.29 3.80 10.82
CA MET A 57 -2.10 4.92 9.89
C MET A 57 -1.42 6.11 10.56
N ASP A 58 -1.68 6.38 11.84
CA ASP A 58 -1.05 7.47 12.59
C ASP A 58 0.49 7.37 12.63
N ASN A 59 1.02 6.15 12.69
CA ASN A 59 2.45 5.88 12.79
C ASN A 59 3.17 5.73 11.45
N VAL A 60 2.49 5.98 10.33
CA VAL A 60 3.09 5.94 8.99
C VAL A 60 2.97 7.27 8.27
N ASP A 61 3.91 7.49 7.37
CA ASP A 61 4.01 8.69 6.54
C ASP A 61 3.37 8.45 5.16
N VAL A 62 3.36 7.19 4.68
CA VAL A 62 2.84 6.82 3.37
C VAL A 62 2.17 5.44 3.38
N VAL A 63 1.13 5.27 2.56
CA VAL A 63 0.41 4.01 2.33
C VAL A 63 0.71 3.54 0.91
N ILE A 64 1.27 2.34 0.80
CA ILE A 64 1.56 1.69 -0.48
C ILE A 64 0.47 0.65 -0.70
N VAL A 65 -0.40 0.87 -1.68
CA VAL A 65 -1.45 -0.08 -2.04
C VAL A 65 -0.94 -0.94 -3.20
N ILE A 66 -0.67 -2.22 -2.95
CA ILE A 66 -0.31 -3.17 -4.00
C ILE A 66 -1.59 -3.59 -4.71
N CYS A 67 -1.65 -3.35 -6.01
CA CYS A 67 -2.73 -3.74 -6.90
C CYS A 67 -2.30 -4.96 -7.72
N GLY A 68 -2.85 -6.13 -7.41
CA GLY A 68 -2.83 -7.33 -8.24
C GLY A 68 -4.07 -7.46 -9.12
N GLU A 69 -4.32 -8.66 -9.65
CA GLU A 69 -5.45 -8.93 -10.56
C GLU A 69 -6.80 -8.83 -9.84
N TYR A 70 -6.84 -9.21 -8.56
CA TYR A 70 -8.08 -9.38 -7.79
C TYR A 70 -8.33 -8.30 -6.73
N THR A 71 -7.49 -7.25 -6.67
CA THR A 71 -7.58 -6.21 -5.64
C THR A 71 -8.93 -5.50 -5.58
N HIS A 72 -9.67 -5.40 -6.69
CA HIS A 72 -11.06 -4.89 -6.70
C HIS A 72 -12.04 -5.70 -5.83
N ARG A 73 -11.73 -6.97 -5.52
CA ARG A 73 -12.55 -7.85 -4.66
C ARG A 73 -12.08 -7.84 -3.21
N ALA A 74 -10.88 -7.33 -2.94
CA ALA A 74 -10.32 -7.26 -1.60
C ALA A 74 -10.98 -6.13 -0.78
N ALA A 75 -12.03 -6.48 -0.03
CA ALA A 75 -12.75 -5.54 0.82
C ALA A 75 -11.83 -4.86 1.84
N GLY A 76 -10.84 -5.59 2.39
CA GLY A 76 -9.84 -5.07 3.31
C GLY A 76 -9.00 -3.94 2.69
N VAL A 77 -8.52 -4.12 1.46
CA VAL A 77 -7.73 -3.08 0.75
C VAL A 77 -8.56 -1.83 0.51
N SER A 78 -9.81 -1.99 0.09
CA SER A 78 -10.72 -0.86 -0.16
C SER A 78 -11.04 -0.11 1.14
N ALA A 79 -11.21 -0.84 2.23
CA ALA A 79 -11.42 -0.27 3.56
C ALA A 79 -10.19 0.50 4.06
N GLU A 80 -8.99 -0.07 3.95
CA GLU A 80 -7.73 0.56 4.36
C GLU A 80 -7.45 1.82 3.54
N LEU A 81 -7.70 1.79 2.23
CA LEU A 81 -7.56 2.95 1.36
C LEU A 81 -8.55 4.06 1.74
N THR A 82 -9.79 3.71 2.07
CA THR A 82 -10.80 4.69 2.55
C THR A 82 -10.29 5.38 3.82
N ILE A 83 -9.78 4.60 4.78
CA ILE A 83 -9.25 5.13 6.04
C ILE A 83 -8.02 6.02 5.79
N ALA A 84 -7.11 5.61 4.90
CA ALA A 84 -5.95 6.42 4.54
C ALA A 84 -6.37 7.79 3.97
N ARG A 85 -7.40 7.82 3.12
CA ARG A 85 -7.97 9.04 2.57
C ARG A 85 -8.62 9.91 3.64
N GLU A 86 -9.44 9.34 4.51
CA GLU A 86 -10.07 10.05 5.64
C GLU A 86 -9.02 10.66 6.58
N ALA A 87 -7.95 9.91 6.87
CA ALA A 87 -6.83 10.35 7.69
C ALA A 87 -5.85 11.29 6.95
N LYS A 88 -6.16 11.67 5.70
CA LYS A 88 -5.33 12.51 4.82
C LYS A 88 -3.89 12.00 4.70
N LYS A 89 -3.71 10.68 4.76
CA LYS A 89 -2.40 10.03 4.59
C LYS A 89 -2.05 9.99 3.11
N SER A 90 -0.78 10.22 2.83
CA SER A 90 -0.28 10.07 1.47
C SER A 90 -0.38 8.60 1.06
N TYR A 91 -0.98 8.32 -0.09
CA TYR A 91 -1.02 6.97 -0.66
C TYR A 91 -0.72 6.96 -2.16
N PHE A 92 -0.37 5.79 -2.69
CA PHE A 92 -0.31 5.53 -4.12
C PHE A 92 -0.64 4.07 -4.41
N LEU A 93 -1.07 3.79 -5.64
CA LEU A 93 -1.36 2.45 -6.11
C LEU A 93 -0.17 1.92 -6.92
N LEU A 94 0.33 0.74 -6.56
CA LEU A 94 1.50 0.11 -7.15
C LEU A 94 1.06 -1.16 -7.89
N GLY A 95 1.33 -1.24 -9.19
CA GLY A 95 1.01 -2.40 -10.02
C GLY A 95 1.90 -3.58 -9.68
N GLY A 96 1.30 -4.61 -9.09
CA GLY A 96 1.96 -5.80 -8.56
C GLY A 96 2.56 -6.71 -9.63
N ARG A 97 1.94 -6.77 -10.80
CA ARG A 97 2.27 -7.70 -11.89
C ARG A 97 2.50 -6.89 -13.17
N SER A 98 3.68 -7.02 -13.78
CA SER A 98 4.02 -6.30 -15.02
C SER A 98 3.41 -6.95 -16.27
N ASP A 99 3.11 -8.24 -16.20
CA ASP A 99 2.61 -9.09 -17.27
C ASP A 99 1.09 -9.29 -17.23
N LYS A 100 0.41 -8.71 -16.23
CA LYS A 100 -1.03 -8.92 -16.01
C LYS A 100 -1.78 -7.62 -15.77
N THR A 101 -3.09 -7.67 -16.03
CA THR A 101 -3.99 -6.53 -15.77
C THR A 101 -4.26 -6.40 -14.28
N CYS A 102 -3.60 -5.44 -13.64
CA CYS A 102 -3.84 -5.10 -12.23
C CYS A 102 -5.11 -4.26 -12.10
N THR A 103 -5.90 -4.51 -11.05
CA THR A 103 -7.16 -3.80 -10.78
C THR A 103 -7.04 -2.87 -9.57
N LYS A 104 -7.78 -1.76 -9.59
CA LYS A 104 -7.83 -0.85 -8.43
C LYS A 104 -8.78 -1.40 -7.36
N PRO A 105 -8.54 -1.14 -6.07
CA PRO A 105 -9.58 -1.31 -5.06
C PRO A 105 -10.78 -0.42 -5.37
N THR A 106 -11.98 -0.83 -4.96
CA THR A 106 -13.23 -0.09 -5.26
C THR A 106 -13.29 1.29 -4.62
N ALA A 107 -12.52 1.51 -3.55
CA ALA A 107 -12.39 2.80 -2.88
C ALA A 107 -11.43 3.79 -3.56
N ALA A 108 -10.72 3.37 -4.62
CA ALA A 108 -9.84 4.25 -5.38
C ALA A 108 -10.64 5.33 -6.11
N LEU A 109 -10.07 6.52 -6.21
CA LEU A 109 -10.62 7.60 -7.01
C LEU A 109 -10.43 7.31 -8.50
N ALA A 110 -11.31 7.87 -9.33
CA ALA A 110 -11.14 7.82 -10.79
C ALA A 110 -9.81 8.43 -11.25
N SER A 111 -9.34 9.46 -10.52
CA SER A 111 -8.06 10.13 -10.76
C SER A 111 -6.82 9.34 -10.33
N ASP A 112 -6.98 8.31 -9.49
CA ASP A 112 -5.84 7.53 -9.01
C ASP A 112 -5.23 6.74 -10.16
N LYS A 113 -3.90 6.68 -10.24
CA LYS A 113 -3.18 5.89 -11.23
C LYS A 113 -2.56 4.67 -10.56
N ILE A 114 -2.56 3.54 -11.27
CA ILE A 114 -1.71 2.40 -10.90
C ILE A 114 -0.34 2.66 -11.53
N TYR A 115 0.67 2.85 -10.69
CA TYR A 115 2.03 3.08 -11.14
C TYR A 115 2.76 1.75 -11.33
N MET A 116 3.55 1.65 -12.40
CA MET A 116 4.36 0.47 -12.67
C MET A 116 5.42 0.27 -11.59
N TRP A 117 5.56 -0.95 -11.08
CA TRP A 117 6.55 -1.28 -10.08
C TRP A 117 7.95 -1.45 -10.67
N THR A 118 8.70 -0.35 -10.63
CA THR A 118 10.15 -0.32 -10.87
C THR A 118 10.83 0.33 -9.67
N TRP A 119 12.13 0.10 -9.51
CA TRP A 119 12.89 0.68 -8.40
C TRP A 119 12.89 2.22 -8.44
N ASP A 120 13.06 2.80 -9.63
CA ASP A 120 13.03 4.25 -9.82
C ASP A 120 11.66 4.85 -9.48
N ASN A 121 10.58 4.27 -10.01
CA ASN A 121 9.23 4.72 -9.72
C ASN A 121 8.93 4.62 -8.22
N LEU A 122 9.29 3.53 -7.57
CA LEU A 122 9.06 3.36 -6.14
C LEU A 122 9.75 4.46 -5.33
N LYS A 123 11.01 4.80 -5.63
CA LYS A 123 11.72 5.91 -4.98
C LYS A 123 10.99 7.26 -5.21
N ARG A 124 10.58 7.54 -6.44
CA ARG A 124 9.87 8.77 -6.81
C ARG A 124 8.52 8.91 -6.12
N LEU A 125 7.74 7.83 -6.06
CA LEU A 125 6.42 7.79 -5.42
C LEU A 125 6.53 8.00 -3.91
N ILE A 126 7.52 7.38 -3.25
CA ILE A 126 7.81 7.58 -1.83
C ILE A 126 8.22 9.04 -1.55
N ALA A 127 8.91 9.69 -2.49
CA ALA A 127 9.24 11.11 -2.41
C ALA A 127 8.04 12.04 -2.73
N GLY A 128 6.90 11.49 -3.16
CA GLY A 128 5.67 12.24 -3.44
C GLY A 128 5.50 12.70 -4.89
N ALA A 129 6.35 12.25 -5.82
CA ALA A 129 6.18 12.51 -7.25
C ALA A 129 5.12 11.57 -7.83
N ARG A 130 3.86 12.01 -7.81
CA ARG A 130 2.68 11.24 -8.23
C ARG A 130 1.71 12.10 -9.05
#